data_AF-A0A8X7RL67-F1
#
_entry.id   AF-A0A8X7RL67-F1
#
_cell.length_a   1.000
_cell.length_b   1.000
_cell.length_c   1.000
_cell.angle_alpha   90.00
_cell.angle_beta   90.00
_cell.angle_gamma   90.00
#
_symmetry.space_group_name_H-M   'P 1'
#
loop_
_entity.id
_entity.type
_entity.pdbx_description
1 polymer ?
#
loop_
_entity_poly.entity_id
_entity_poly.type
_entity_poly.pdbx_seq_one_letter_code
_entity_poly.pdbx_strand_id
1 'polypeptide(L)'
;MEEELRDKKAQKEYYNMIDFVANAQQGIPKICPCGSITKETVDEDDTYDYLPGKRYFICKDFENDGLHFRQPWVTAIHEEVERLKERYHERTIVL
;
A
#
# COMPACT_ATOMS: atom_id res chain seq x y z
N MET A 1 17.70 -19.10 23.79
CA MET A 1 16.35 -18.76 24.31
C MET A 1 15.94 -17.33 23.98
N GLU A 2 16.61 -16.28 24.49
CA GLU A 2 16.22 -14.89 24.16
C GLU A 2 16.45 -14.52 22.69
N GLU A 3 17.58 -14.96 22.11
CA GLU A 3 17.89 -14.76 20.69
C GLU A 3 16.87 -15.44 19.78
N GLU A 4 16.60 -16.72 20.01
CA GLU A 4 15.57 -17.47 19.27
C GLU A 4 14.16 -16.85 19.40
N LEU A 5 13.85 -16.22 20.54
CA LEU A 5 12.59 -15.52 20.72
C LEU A 5 12.53 -14.22 19.90
N ARG A 6 13.64 -13.47 19.82
CA ARG A 6 13.77 -12.30 18.95
C ARG A 6 13.66 -12.70 17.48
N ASP A 7 14.32 -13.78 17.07
CA ASP A 7 14.29 -14.26 15.68
C ASP A 7 12.88 -14.68 15.27
N LYS A 8 12.16 -15.40 16.14
CA LYS A 8 10.75 -15.77 15.91
C LYS A 8 9.84 -14.55 15.83
N LYS A 9 10.09 -13.53 16.67
CA LYS A 9 9.34 -12.28 16.64
C LYS A 9 9.56 -11.55 15.31
N ALA A 10 10.81 -11.39 14.89
CA ALA A 10 11.17 -10.76 13.62
C ALA A 10 10.56 -11.52 12.42
N GLN A 11 10.60 -12.85 12.45
CA GLN A 11 9.99 -13.68 11.41
C GLN A 11 8.46 -13.50 11.34
N LYS A 12 7.79 -13.43 12.50
CA LYS A 12 6.34 -13.17 12.54
C LYS A 12 6.01 -11.79 12.00
N GLU A 13 6.79 -10.77 12.37
CA GLU A 13 6.63 -9.41 11.86
C GLU A 13 6.78 -9.36 10.34
N TYR A 14 7.79 -10.04 9.79
CA TYR A 14 7.97 -10.17 8.34
C TYR A 14 6.76 -10.81 7.62
N TYR A 15 6.23 -11.92 8.15
CA TYR A 15 5.04 -12.54 7.56
C TYR A 15 3.79 -11.67 7.65
N ASN A 16 3.61 -10.93 8.74
CA ASN A 16 2.51 -9.98 8.86
C ASN A 16 2.62 -8.86 7.81
N MET A 17 3.83 -8.38 7.52
CA MET A 17 4.07 -7.36 6.50
C MET A 17 3.70 -7.90 5.11
N ILE A 18 4.12 -9.12 4.77
CA ILE A 18 3.74 -9.79 3.51
C ILE A 18 2.23 -9.91 3.41
N ASP A 19 1.57 -10.41 4.46
CA ASP A 19 0.12 -10.59 4.47
C ASP A 19 -0.61 -9.26 4.28
N PHE A 20 -0.13 -8.18 4.93
CA PHE A 20 -0.68 -6.85 4.75
C PHE A 20 -0.49 -6.33 3.33
N VAL A 21 0.68 -6.52 2.71
CA VAL A 21 0.92 -6.10 1.32
C VAL A 21 0.03 -6.90 0.36
N ALA A 22 -0.09 -8.21 0.57
CA ALA A 22 -0.92 -9.08 -0.28
C ALA A 22 -2.42 -8.76 -0.15
N ASN A 23 -2.88 -8.40 1.04
CA ASN A 23 -4.26 -8.02 1.34
C ASN A 23 -4.42 -6.51 1.52
N ALA A 24 -3.56 -5.73 0.88
CA ALA A 24 -3.46 -4.29 1.07
C ALA A 24 -4.79 -3.57 0.78
N GLN A 25 -4.91 -2.38 1.35
CA GLN A 25 -6.09 -1.53 1.24
C GLN A 25 -6.52 -1.38 -0.22
N GLN A 26 -7.76 -1.79 -0.53
CA GLN A 26 -8.41 -1.38 -1.77
C GLN A 26 -8.63 0.13 -1.75
N GLY A 27 -8.08 0.81 -2.74
CA GLY A 27 -8.19 2.26 -2.91
C GLY A 27 -6.91 3.00 -2.59
N ILE A 28 -7.05 4.21 -2.03
CA ILE A 28 -5.89 5.05 -1.70
C ILE A 28 -5.24 4.53 -0.42
N PRO A 29 -4.00 4.02 -0.48
CA PRO A 29 -3.31 3.56 0.71
C PRO A 29 -3.06 4.77 1.62
N LYS A 30 -3.29 4.61 2.94
CA LYS A 30 -3.08 5.68 3.94
C LYS A 30 -1.90 5.41 4.86
N ILE A 31 -1.66 4.13 5.16
CA ILE A 31 -0.64 3.65 6.10
C ILE A 31 0.11 2.51 5.41
N CYS A 32 1.43 2.62 5.38
CA CYS A 32 2.35 1.58 4.94
C CYS A 32 2.46 0.49 6.01
N PRO A 33 2.72 -0.79 5.66
CA PRO A 33 2.97 -1.85 6.63
C PRO A 33 4.02 -1.49 7.70
N CYS A 34 5.02 -0.67 7.36
CA CYS A 34 6.05 -0.21 8.30
C CYS A 34 5.54 0.81 9.35
N GLY A 35 4.27 1.22 9.26
CA GLY A 35 3.62 2.18 10.16
C GLY A 35 3.66 3.63 9.67
N SER A 36 4.43 3.93 8.63
CA SER A 36 4.55 5.27 8.07
C SER A 36 3.38 5.64 7.17
N ILE A 37 3.11 6.94 7.05
CA ILE A 37 2.07 7.44 6.13
C ILE A 37 2.54 7.34 4.68
N THR A 38 1.58 7.16 3.77
CA THR A 38 1.79 7.31 2.34
C THR A 38 1.57 8.77 1.92
N LYS A 39 2.35 9.24 0.96
CA LYS A 39 2.22 10.57 0.33
C LYS A 39 2.06 10.44 -1.17
N GLU A 40 1.25 11.30 -1.78
CA GLU A 40 1.23 11.43 -3.24
C GLU A 40 2.56 12.06 -3.68
N THR A 41 3.19 11.47 -4.68
CA THR A 41 4.44 11.95 -5.27
C THR A 41 4.37 11.80 -6.78
N VAL A 42 5.07 12.69 -7.48
CA VAL A 42 5.35 12.56 -8.91
C VAL A 42 6.75 12.00 -9.04
N ASP A 43 6.91 10.96 -9.84
CA ASP A 43 8.23 10.44 -10.18
C ASP A 43 8.86 11.38 -11.22
N GLU A 44 9.88 12.13 -10.81
CA GLU A 44 10.59 13.08 -11.67
C GLU A 44 11.69 12.40 -12.47
N ASP A 45 12.25 11.31 -11.94
CA ASP A 45 13.38 10.58 -12.50
C ASP A 45 12.91 9.31 -13.23
N ASP A 46 13.61 9.01 -14.34
CA ASP A 46 13.47 7.74 -15.05
C ASP A 46 14.15 6.66 -14.22
N THR A 47 13.37 5.76 -13.64
CA THR A 47 13.89 4.64 -12.86
C THR A 47 13.49 3.34 -13.58
N TYR A 48 14.29 2.29 -13.41
CA TYR A 48 14.24 1.06 -14.22
C TYR A 48 12.82 0.45 -14.41
N ASP A 49 11.93 0.65 -13.45
CA ASP A 49 10.56 0.14 -13.47
C ASP A 49 9.48 1.21 -13.77
N TYR A 50 9.86 2.49 -13.92
CA TYR A 50 8.93 3.62 -13.84
C TYR A 50 9.19 4.73 -14.85
N LEU A 51 8.12 5.12 -15.55
CA LEU A 51 8.16 6.19 -16.54
C LEU A 51 8.12 7.57 -15.87
N PRO A 52 8.91 8.55 -16.35
CA PRO A 52 8.87 9.92 -15.86
C PRO A 52 7.47 10.53 -15.92
N GLY A 53 7.14 11.36 -14.92
CA GLY A 53 5.87 12.09 -14.84
C GLY A 53 4.68 11.25 -14.39
N LYS A 54 4.90 9.99 -13.99
CA LYS A 54 3.86 9.16 -13.39
C LYS A 54 3.67 9.50 -11.92
N ARG A 55 2.42 9.40 -11.45
CA ARG A 55 2.05 9.69 -10.06
C ARG A 55 1.92 8.40 -9.26
N TYR A 56 2.39 8.44 -8.03
CA TYR A 56 2.37 7.32 -7.10
C TYR A 56 1.97 7.77 -5.69
N PHE A 57 1.30 6.90 -4.96
CA PHE A 57 1.24 6.96 -3.50
C PHE A 57 2.40 6.13 -2.95
N ILE A 58 3.36 6.80 -2.31
CA ILE A 58 4.60 6.18 -1.82
C ILE A 58 4.70 6.34 -0.31
N CYS A 59 5.17 5.28 0.38
CA CYS A 59 5.58 5.35 1.77
C CYS A 59 6.54 6.53 1.99
N LYS A 60 6.38 7.26 3.10
CA LYS A 60 7.33 8.32 3.48
C LYS A 60 8.75 7.78 3.66
N ASP A 61 8.88 6.60 4.25
CA ASP A 61 10.13 5.92 4.57
C ASP A 61 10.29 4.72 3.62
N PHE A 62 10.18 4.97 2.31
CA PHE A 62 10.18 3.92 1.30
C PHE A 62 11.54 3.24 1.17
N GLU A 63 11.54 1.91 1.25
CA GLU A 63 12.64 1.05 0.85
C GLU A 63 12.19 0.16 -0.31
N ASN A 64 13.07 -0.11 -1.27
CA ASN A 64 12.76 -0.96 -2.42
C ASN A 64 12.90 -2.46 -2.06
N ASP A 65 12.18 -2.91 -1.05
CA ASP A 65 12.24 -4.24 -0.45
C ASP A 65 11.00 -5.11 -0.77
N GLY A 66 10.02 -4.54 -1.46
CA GLY A 66 8.74 -5.19 -1.75
C GLY A 66 7.76 -5.23 -0.57
N LEU A 67 8.11 -4.65 0.59
CA LEU A 67 7.27 -4.56 1.78
C LEU A 67 6.69 -3.16 1.98
N HIS A 68 7.26 -2.15 1.33
CA HIS A 68 6.77 -0.77 1.38
C HIS A 68 5.79 -0.43 0.25
N PHE A 69 4.77 0.36 0.56
CA PHE A 69 3.84 0.83 -0.46
C PHE A 69 4.49 1.79 -1.44
N ARG A 70 4.28 1.46 -2.72
CA ARG A 70 4.48 2.32 -3.88
C ARG A 70 3.42 1.97 -4.92
N GLN A 71 2.24 2.53 -4.76
CA GLN A 71 1.07 2.21 -5.58
C GLN A 71 0.88 3.26 -6.67
N PRO A 72 0.71 2.88 -7.95
CA PRO A 72 0.35 3.82 -9.00
C PRO A 72 -0.94 4.56 -8.64
N TRP A 73 -0.95 5.88 -8.83
CA TRP A 73 -2.10 6.73 -8.52
C TRP A 73 -3.37 6.24 -9.23
N VAL A 74 -3.25 5.84 -10.50
CA VAL A 74 -4.40 5.36 -11.31
C VAL A 74 -5.05 4.11 -10.71
N THR A 75 -4.26 3.17 -10.18
CA THR A 75 -4.77 1.95 -9.55
C THR A 75 -5.53 2.29 -8.27
N ALA A 76 -4.91 3.08 -7.39
CA ALA A 76 -5.54 3.53 -6.14
C ALA A 76 -6.85 4.28 -6.34
N ILE A 77 -6.92 5.16 -7.36
CA ILE A 77 -8.13 5.92 -7.66
C ILE A 77 -9.20 5.02 -8.26
N HIS A 78 -8.83 4.09 -9.16
CA HIS A 78 -9.78 3.16 -9.74
C HIS A 78 -10.45 2.30 -8.65
N GLU A 79 -9.67 1.70 -7.76
CA GLU A 79 -10.18 0.90 -6.65
C GLU A 79 -11.06 1.73 -5.69
N GLU A 80 -10.68 2.97 -5.39
CA GLU A 80 -11.49 3.86 -4.54
C GLU A 80 -12.84 4.18 -5.21
N VAL A 81 -12.85 4.39 -6.53
CA VAL A 81 -14.07 4.63 -7.31
C VAL A 81 -14.97 3.39 -7.34
N GLU A 82 -14.42 2.19 -7.55
CA GLU A 82 -15.21 0.95 -7.50
C GLU A 82 -15.83 0.75 -6.11
N ARG A 83 -15.04 0.96 -5.04
CA ARG A 83 -15.55 0.91 -3.66
C ARG A 83 -16.64 1.96 -3.39
N LEU A 84 -16.54 3.14 -4.01
CA LEU A 84 -17.59 4.17 -3.91
C LEU A 84 -18.87 3.74 -4.62
N LYS A 85 -18.77 3.11 -5.80
CA LYS A 85 -19.92 2.58 -6.55
C LYS A 85 -20.64 1.49 -5.75
N GLU A 86 -19.89 0.54 -5.17
CA GLU A 86 -20.45 -0.52 -4.32
C GLU A 86 -21.22 0.05 -3.13
N ARG A 87 -20.57 0.95 -2.35
CA ARG A 87 -21.22 1.61 -1.21
C ARG A 87 -22.43 2.46 -1.59
N TYR A 88 -22.48 3.00 -2.81
CA TYR A 88 -23.64 3.72 -3.31
C TYR A 88 -24.77 2.75 -3.66
N HIS A 89 -24.45 1.66 -4.38
CA HIS A 89 -25.39 0.64 -4.78
C HIS A 89 -26.09 0.00 -3.56
N GLU A 90 -25.32 -0.39 -2.55
CA GLU A 90 -25.83 -0.90 -1.26
C GLU A 90 -26.81 0.08 -0.62
N ARG A 91 -26.55 1.39 -0.68
CA ARG A 91 -27.44 2.40 -0.11
C ARG A 91 -28.71 2.62 -0.92
N THR A 92 -28.66 2.46 -2.24
CA THR A 92 -29.83 2.64 -3.13
C THR A 92 -30.77 1.44 -3.16
N ILE A 93 -30.32 0.23 -2.81
CA ILE A 93 -31.16 -0.97 -2.72
C ILE A 93 -32.01 -1.01 -1.44
N VAL A 94 -31.59 -0.28 -0.40
CA VAL A 94 -32.22 -0.30 0.94
C VAL A 94 -33.27 0.83 1.11
N LEU A 95 -33.66 1.49 0.01
CA LEU A 95 -34.75 2.49 -0.06
C LEU A 95 -35.85 2.00 -1.00
#